data_AF-A0A166FPW9-F1
#
_entry.id   AF-A0A166FPW9-F1
#
_cell.length_a   1.000
_cell.length_b   1.000
_cell.length_c   1.000
_cell.angle_alpha   90.00
_cell.angle_beta   90.00
_cell.angle_gamma   90.00
#
_symmetry.space_group_name_H-M   'P 1'
#
loop_
_entity.id
_entity.type
_entity.pdbx_description
1 polymer ?
#
loop_
_entity_poly.entity_id
_entity_poly.type
_entity_poly.pdbx_seq_one_letter_code
_entity_poly.pdbx_strand_id
1 'polypeptide(L)'
;MVHILGVLLRDNSFVKIALTRFYGIGYPTAERICARFQIHDRCKIKSLTPSQITSLASFLASPSTTPLMPILPLASPDYEPPKSTPPTPQMLKRDEVSERRKRDPLVGLKIETELRRQIRENIAHHRMIGSYVGRRHAMGMPVRGQNTRNNAQNARKFNKIERRG
;
A
#
# COMPACT_ATOMS: atom_id res chain seq x y z
N MET A 1 3.39 -13.74 -18.64
CA MET A 1 2.55 -12.57 -18.34
C MET A 1 1.79 -12.88 -17.07
N VAL A 2 1.76 -11.96 -16.12
CA VAL A 2 1.13 -12.21 -14.81
C VAL A 2 -0.01 -11.21 -14.60
N HIS A 3 -1.19 -11.73 -14.23
CA HIS A 3 -2.36 -10.91 -13.89
C HIS A 3 -2.56 -10.93 -12.38
N ILE A 4 -2.54 -9.74 -11.76
CA ILE A 4 -2.76 -9.58 -10.32
C ILE A 4 -3.82 -8.50 -10.14
N LEU A 5 -4.93 -8.82 -9.46
CA LEU A 5 -6.03 -7.91 -9.14
C LEU A 5 -6.56 -7.12 -10.35
N GLY A 6 -6.60 -7.75 -11.53
CA GLY A 6 -7.08 -7.14 -12.77
C GLY A 6 -6.05 -6.26 -13.49
N VAL A 7 -4.84 -6.08 -12.96
CA VAL A 7 -3.74 -5.37 -13.63
C VAL A 7 -2.80 -6.38 -14.30
N LEU A 8 -2.54 -6.16 -15.59
CA LEU A 8 -1.61 -6.96 -16.38
C LEU A 8 -0.18 -6.49 -16.14
N LEU A 9 0.67 -7.31 -15.54
CA LEU A 9 2.08 -6.99 -15.29
C LEU A 9 2.98 -7.54 -16.40
N ARG A 10 3.99 -6.75 -16.81
CA ARG A 10 4.95 -7.13 -17.87
C ARG A 10 6.08 -7.97 -17.30
N ASP A 11 6.34 -9.13 -17.88
CA ASP A 11 7.31 -10.12 -17.37
C ASP A 11 8.74 -9.59 -17.24
N ASN A 12 9.18 -8.78 -18.21
CA ASN A 12 10.54 -8.22 -18.23
C ASN A 12 10.74 -7.01 -17.32
N SER A 13 9.67 -6.51 -16.69
CA SER A 13 9.77 -5.37 -15.77
C SER A 13 10.17 -5.81 -14.36
N PHE A 14 10.89 -4.93 -13.65
CA PHE A 14 11.25 -5.16 -12.26
C PHE A 14 10.01 -5.14 -11.36
N VAL A 15 9.96 -6.00 -10.35
CA VAL A 15 8.81 -6.10 -9.43
C VAL A 15 8.49 -4.75 -8.81
N LYS A 16 9.53 -4.01 -8.36
CA LYS A 16 9.39 -2.65 -7.83
C LYS A 16 8.61 -1.70 -8.75
N ILE A 17 8.98 -1.65 -10.03
CA ILE A 17 8.36 -0.76 -11.03
C ILE A 17 6.99 -1.28 -11.44
N ALA A 18 6.79 -2.60 -11.41
CA ALA A 18 5.52 -3.19 -11.75
C ALA A 18 4.45 -2.89 -10.69
N LEU A 19 4.83 -2.88 -9.41
CA LEU A 19 3.92 -2.56 -8.31
C LEU A 19 3.43 -1.11 -8.35
N THR A 20 4.21 -0.17 -8.88
CA THR A 20 3.76 1.24 -8.99
C THR A 20 2.66 1.46 -10.02
N ARG A 21 2.30 0.43 -10.80
CA ARG A 21 1.13 0.49 -11.68
C ARG A 21 -0.17 0.40 -10.92
N PHE A 22 -0.16 -0.17 -9.72
CA PHE A 22 -1.33 -0.18 -8.85
C PHE A 22 -1.57 1.21 -8.27
N TYR A 23 -2.78 1.70 -8.42
CA TYR A 23 -3.19 2.97 -7.82
C TYR A 23 -3.08 2.90 -6.29
N GLY A 24 -2.36 3.85 -5.70
CA GLY A 24 -2.08 3.89 -4.27
C GLY A 24 -0.71 3.32 -3.87
N ILE A 25 0.01 2.65 -4.79
CA ILE A 25 1.38 2.17 -4.54
C ILE A 25 2.38 3.08 -5.27
N GLY A 26 3.21 3.79 -4.49
CA GLY A 26 4.39 4.51 -4.99
C GLY A 26 5.68 3.72 -4.81
N TYR A 27 6.81 4.31 -5.23
CA TYR A 27 8.15 3.74 -5.05
C TYR A 27 8.48 3.30 -3.61
N PRO A 28 8.33 4.15 -2.56
CA PRO A 28 8.74 3.77 -1.21
C PRO A 28 7.86 2.65 -0.63
N THR A 29 6.57 2.62 -0.98
CA THR A 29 5.67 1.53 -0.61
C THR A 29 6.01 0.23 -1.34
N ALA A 30 6.34 0.30 -2.63
CA ALA A 30 6.73 -0.88 -3.41
C ALA A 30 8.01 -1.52 -2.86
N GLU A 31 9.01 -0.71 -2.49
CA GLU A 31 10.25 -1.20 -1.86
C GLU A 31 9.98 -1.91 -0.53
N ARG A 32 9.13 -1.33 0.32
CA ARG A 32 8.71 -1.97 1.59
C ARG A 32 7.99 -3.30 1.35
N ILE A 33 7.12 -3.37 0.34
CA ILE A 33 6.44 -4.61 -0.03
C ILE A 33 7.44 -5.66 -0.50
N CYS A 34 8.37 -5.29 -1.39
CA CYS A 34 9.43 -6.21 -1.84
C CYS A 34 10.28 -6.71 -0.67
N ALA A 35 10.70 -5.82 0.24
CA ALA A 35 11.46 -6.18 1.43
C ALA A 35 10.70 -7.17 2.33
N ARG A 36 9.39 -6.96 2.52
CA ARG A 36 8.53 -7.85 3.32
C ARG A 36 8.43 -9.26 2.75
N PHE A 37 8.37 -9.40 1.42
CA PHE A 37 8.33 -10.68 0.74
C PHE A 37 9.72 -11.24 0.41
N GLN A 38 10.79 -10.61 0.92
CA GLN A 38 12.17 -11.00 0.66
C GLN A 38 12.50 -11.08 -0.84
N ILE A 39 11.86 -10.22 -1.64
CA ILE A 39 12.09 -10.11 -3.08
C ILE A 39 13.21 -9.10 -3.29
N HIS A 40 14.24 -9.50 -4.04
CA HIS A 40 15.35 -8.61 -4.40
C HIS A 40 14.89 -7.45 -5.31
N ASP A 41 15.48 -6.27 -5.16
CA ASP A 41 15.08 -5.05 -5.89
C ASP A 41 15.20 -5.14 -7.42
N ARG A 42 16.19 -5.89 -7.91
CA ARG A 42 16.40 -6.15 -9.35
C ARG A 42 15.69 -7.41 -9.84
N CYS A 43 14.88 -8.05 -9.00
CA CYS A 43 14.09 -9.21 -9.42
C CYS A 43 13.09 -8.80 -10.52
N LYS A 44 13.01 -9.59 -11.58
CA LYS A 44 12.03 -9.41 -12.66
C LYS A 44 10.77 -10.20 -12.32
N ILE A 45 9.62 -9.82 -12.88
CA ILE A 45 8.37 -10.55 -12.64
C ILE A 45 8.46 -11.99 -13.14
N LYS A 46 9.16 -12.21 -14.25
CA LYS A 46 9.37 -13.56 -14.79
C LYS A 46 10.08 -14.53 -13.85
N SER A 47 10.86 -14.02 -12.89
CA SER A 47 11.64 -14.85 -11.95
C SER A 47 10.93 -15.09 -10.62
N LEU A 48 9.72 -14.55 -10.43
CA LEU A 48 8.93 -14.81 -9.24
C LEU A 48 8.38 -16.23 -9.26
N THR A 49 8.42 -16.89 -8.10
CA THR A 49 7.78 -18.20 -7.96
C THR A 49 6.26 -18.07 -7.91
N PRO A 50 5.49 -19.10 -8.31
CA PRO A 50 4.04 -19.08 -8.20
C PRO A 50 3.55 -18.82 -6.76
N SER A 51 4.24 -19.39 -5.76
CA SER A 51 3.93 -19.17 -4.34
C SER A 51 4.14 -17.71 -3.89
N GLN A 52 5.19 -17.05 -4.39
CA GLN A 52 5.43 -15.63 -4.14
C GLN A 52 4.34 -14.77 -4.80
N ILE A 53 3.91 -15.11 -6.02
CA ILE A 53 2.83 -14.42 -6.72
C ILE A 53 1.52 -14.53 -5.93
N THR A 54 1.16 -15.74 -5.48
CA THR A 54 -0.04 -15.97 -4.67
C THR A 54 0.01 -15.20 -3.35
N SER A 55 1.18 -15.19 -2.69
CA SER A 55 1.38 -14.46 -1.42
C SER A 55 1.29 -12.94 -1.62
N LEU A 56 1.83 -12.45 -2.72
CA LEU A 56 1.75 -11.03 -3.08
C LEU A 56 0.30 -10.64 -3.42
N ALA A 57 -0.41 -11.48 -4.17
CA ALA A 57 -1.82 -11.25 -4.52
C ALA A 57 -2.73 -11.26 -3.29
N SER A 58 -2.56 -12.22 -2.37
CA SER A 58 -3.35 -12.27 -1.13
C SER A 58 -3.08 -11.06 -0.25
N PHE A 59 -1.84 -10.58 -0.20
CA PHE A 59 -1.49 -9.34 0.50
C PHE A 59 -2.09 -8.10 -0.12
N LEU A 60 -2.00 -7.93 -1.44
CA LEU A 60 -2.59 -6.76 -2.10
C LEU A 60 -4.12 -6.75 -1.98
N ALA A 61 -4.76 -7.93 -1.90
CA ALA A 61 -6.19 -8.05 -1.65
C ALA A 61 -6.58 -7.71 -0.22
N SER A 62 -5.74 -8.05 0.77
CA SER A 62 -6.02 -7.84 2.20
C SER A 62 -4.72 -7.58 2.97
N PRO A 63 -4.22 -6.33 2.97
CA PRO A 63 -2.91 -6.01 3.56
C PRO A 63 -2.87 -6.27 5.08
N SER A 64 -4.01 -6.08 5.75
CA SER A 64 -4.17 -6.28 7.20
C SER A 64 -3.94 -7.72 7.68
N THR A 65 -4.13 -8.71 6.80
CA THR A 65 -4.13 -10.14 7.18
C THR A 65 -2.73 -10.76 7.19
N THR A 66 -1.73 -10.08 6.62
CA THR A 66 -0.42 -10.70 6.43
C THR A 66 0.41 -10.81 7.71
N PRO A 67 1.12 -11.94 7.90
CA PRO A 67 2.03 -12.10 9.03
C PRO A 67 3.14 -11.05 8.96
N LEU A 68 3.47 -10.46 10.11
CA LEU A 68 4.61 -9.56 10.24
C LEU A 68 5.89 -10.40 10.27
N MET A 69 6.98 -9.88 9.71
CA MET A 69 8.29 -10.47 9.98
C MET A 69 8.57 -10.35 11.49
N PRO A 70 8.88 -11.45 12.19
CA PRO A 70 9.24 -11.39 13.59
C PRO A 70 10.59 -10.69 13.71
N ILE A 71 10.60 -9.49 14.28
CA ILE A 71 11.85 -8.87 14.76
C ILE A 71 12.18 -9.58 16.07
N LEU A 72 13.01 -10.61 15.97
CA LEU A 72 13.66 -11.20 17.14
C LEU A 72 14.74 -10.21 17.60
N PRO A 73 14.82 -9.89 18.90
CA PRO A 73 15.97 -9.17 19.41
C PRO A 73 17.23 -9.98 19.08
N LEU A 74 18.34 -9.28 18.80
CA LEU A 74 19.63 -9.95 18.77
C LEU A 74 19.84 -10.66 20.11
N ALA A 75 20.39 -11.86 20.05
CA ALA A 75 20.82 -12.57 21.25
C ALA A 75 21.77 -11.65 22.05
N SER A 76 21.52 -11.49 23.35
CA SER A 76 22.46 -10.80 24.22
C SER A 76 23.81 -11.52 24.23
N PRO A 77 24.93 -10.83 24.52
CA PRO A 77 26.24 -11.49 24.64
C PRO A 77 26.25 -12.67 25.62
N ASP A 78 25.43 -12.58 26.68
CA ASP A 78 25.27 -13.61 27.71
C ASP A 78 24.17 -14.65 27.37
N TYR A 79 23.67 -14.66 26.12
CA TYR A 79 22.61 -15.58 25.72
C TYR A 79 23.17 -16.99 25.51
N GLU A 80 22.90 -17.88 26.47
CA GLU A 80 23.08 -19.32 26.27
C GLU A 80 21.83 -19.92 25.61
N PRO A 81 21.97 -20.62 24.46
CA PRO A 81 20.84 -21.26 23.83
C PRO A 81 20.25 -22.32 24.78
N PRO A 82 18.91 -22.45 24.85
CA PRO A 82 18.29 -23.45 25.69
C PRO A 82 18.76 -24.84 25.26
N LYS A 83 19.01 -25.70 26.25
CA LYS A 83 19.29 -27.13 26.01
C LYS A 83 18.13 -27.73 25.20
N SER A 84 18.40 -28.80 24.44
CA SER A 84 17.43 -29.49 23.57
C SER A 84 16.35 -30.26 24.35
N THR A 85 15.73 -29.64 25.33
CA THR A 85 14.49 -30.12 25.96
C THR A 85 13.32 -29.96 24.99
N PRO A 86 12.34 -30.88 25.00
CA PRO A 86 11.13 -30.74 24.20
C PRO A 86 10.49 -29.37 24.50
N PRO A 87 10.04 -28.65 23.46
CA PRO A 87 9.69 -27.25 23.60
C PRO A 87 8.48 -27.15 24.53
N THR A 88 8.69 -26.58 25.72
CA THR A 88 7.55 -26.07 26.49
C THR A 88 6.91 -24.97 25.63
N PRO A 89 5.58 -24.97 25.41
CA PRO A 89 4.93 -23.93 24.63
C PRO A 89 5.03 -22.59 25.37
N GLN A 90 6.14 -21.88 25.19
CA GLN A 90 6.29 -20.51 25.67
C GLN A 90 5.43 -19.64 24.76
N MET A 91 4.21 -19.37 25.19
CA MET A 91 3.34 -18.38 24.57
C MET A 91 4.06 -17.02 24.61
N LEU A 92 4.52 -16.54 23.46
CA LEU A 92 4.98 -15.16 23.29
C LEU A 92 3.94 -14.21 23.90
N LYS A 93 4.35 -13.26 24.77
CA LYS A 93 3.46 -12.25 25.34
C LYS A 93 2.71 -11.54 24.21
N ARG A 94 1.39 -11.71 24.17
CA ARG A 94 0.51 -11.20 23.09
C ARG A 94 0.63 -9.69 22.88
N ASP A 95 1.00 -8.95 23.93
CA ASP A 95 0.94 -7.48 23.98
C ASP A 95 1.98 -6.78 23.09
N GLU A 96 3.18 -7.34 22.92
CA GLU A 96 4.22 -6.72 22.08
C GLU A 96 3.91 -6.80 20.58
N VAL A 97 3.21 -7.87 20.17
CA VAL A 97 2.85 -8.10 18.76
C VAL A 97 1.78 -7.10 18.32
N SER A 98 0.86 -6.72 19.21
CA SER A 98 -0.20 -5.74 18.94
C SER A 98 0.33 -4.33 18.68
N GLU A 99 1.29 -3.84 19.46
CA GLU A 99 1.84 -2.49 19.29
C GLU A 99 2.69 -2.36 18.02
N ARG A 100 3.38 -3.43 17.62
CA ARG A 100 4.18 -3.45 16.38
C ARG A 100 3.29 -3.39 15.13
N ARG A 101 2.14 -4.06 15.14
CA ARG A 101 1.14 -3.98 14.05
C ARG A 101 0.66 -2.56 13.78
N LYS A 102 0.55 -1.72 14.82
CA LYS A 102 0.12 -0.32 14.66
C LYS A 102 1.15 0.56 13.98
N ARG A 103 2.45 0.21 14.06
CA ARG A 103 3.55 1.02 13.50
C ARG A 103 3.82 0.73 12.02
N ASP A 104 3.43 -0.43 11.51
CA ASP A 104 3.69 -0.80 10.12
C ASP A 104 2.78 0.01 9.16
N PRO A 105 3.34 0.89 8.30
CA PRO A 105 2.55 1.69 7.37
C PRO A 105 1.82 0.85 6.32
N LEU A 106 2.20 -0.42 6.13
CA LEU A 106 1.57 -1.31 5.15
C LEU A 106 0.21 -1.85 5.63
N VAL A 107 -0.08 -1.86 6.93
CA VAL A 107 -1.32 -2.46 7.48
C VAL A 107 -2.56 -1.67 7.06
N GLY A 108 -2.47 -0.34 6.98
CA GLY A 108 -3.57 0.54 6.56
C GLY A 108 -3.60 0.85 5.06
N LEU A 109 -2.83 0.14 4.24
CA LEU A 109 -2.68 0.45 2.82
C LEU A 109 -4.00 0.18 2.08
N LYS A 110 -4.54 1.21 1.43
CA LYS A 110 -5.71 1.10 0.54
C LYS A 110 -5.26 1.20 -0.90
N ILE A 111 -5.76 0.30 -1.74
CA ILE A 111 -5.29 0.13 -3.12
C ILE A 111 -6.48 0.19 -4.09
N GLU A 112 -6.22 0.66 -5.30
CA GLU A 112 -7.16 0.65 -6.44
C GLU A 112 -8.57 1.14 -6.10
N THR A 113 -9.55 0.23 -6.13
CA THR A 113 -10.98 0.53 -6.03
C THR A 113 -11.34 1.10 -4.68
N GLU A 114 -10.74 0.60 -3.59
CA GLU A 114 -11.02 1.07 -2.24
C GLU A 114 -10.52 2.50 -2.04
N LEU A 115 -9.28 2.80 -2.45
CA LEU A 115 -8.72 4.14 -2.32
C LEU A 115 -9.50 5.16 -3.17
N ARG A 116 -9.85 4.79 -4.42
CA ARG A 116 -10.68 5.63 -5.30
C ARG A 116 -12.08 5.85 -4.74
N ARG A 117 -12.68 4.83 -4.13
CA ARG A 117 -13.99 4.92 -3.49
C ARG A 117 -13.94 5.86 -2.30
N GLN A 118 -12.96 5.73 -1.41
CA GLN A 118 -12.81 6.63 -0.26
C GLN A 118 -12.64 8.09 -0.69
N ILE A 119 -11.85 8.37 -1.72
CA ILE A 119 -11.69 9.73 -2.26
C ILE A 119 -13.03 10.27 -2.79
N ARG A 120 -13.80 9.45 -3.52
CA ARG A 120 -15.13 9.83 -4.03
C ARG A 120 -16.11 10.11 -2.89
N GLU A 121 -16.14 9.27 -1.86
CA GLU A 121 -16.97 9.43 -0.67
C GLU A 121 -16.62 10.74 0.06
N ASN A 122 -15.34 11.02 0.27
CA ASN A 122 -14.89 12.26 0.90
C ASN A 122 -15.32 13.50 0.10
N ILE A 123 -15.17 13.48 -1.22
CA ILE A 123 -15.59 14.59 -2.10
C ILE A 123 -17.11 14.75 -2.08
N ALA A 124 -17.85 13.65 -2.14
CA ALA A 124 -19.31 13.66 -2.06
C ALA A 124 -19.78 14.26 -0.72
N HIS A 125 -19.16 13.86 0.38
CA HIS A 125 -19.43 14.40 1.70
C HIS A 125 -19.18 15.92 1.77
N HIS A 126 -18.02 16.40 1.28
CA HIS A 126 -17.74 17.83 1.23
C HIS A 126 -18.73 18.63 0.38
N ARG A 127 -19.27 18.03 -0.70
CA ARG A 127 -20.33 18.62 -1.53
C ARG A 127 -21.66 18.66 -0.81
N MET A 128 -22.07 17.58 -0.15
CA MET A 128 -23.32 17.51 0.63
C MET A 128 -23.36 18.55 1.75
N ILE A 129 -22.23 18.74 2.45
CA ILE A 129 -22.11 19.77 3.49
C ILE A 129 -22.23 21.20 2.93
N GLY A 130 -21.91 21.42 1.65
CA GLY A 130 -21.84 22.76 1.05
C GLY A 130 -20.58 23.54 1.42
N SER A 131 -19.54 22.86 1.94
CA SER A 131 -18.25 23.47 2.29
C SER A 131 -17.60 24.19 1.10
N TYR A 132 -16.73 25.16 1.36
CA TYR A 132 -15.96 25.84 0.29
C TYR A 132 -15.24 24.83 -0.62
N VAL A 133 -14.60 23.83 -0.03
CA VAL A 133 -13.94 22.72 -0.73
C VAL A 133 -14.91 21.97 -1.65
N GLY A 134 -16.09 21.63 -1.15
CA GLY A 134 -17.15 20.97 -1.92
C GLY A 134 -17.61 21.80 -3.11
N ARG A 135 -17.86 23.10 -2.91
CA ARG A 135 -18.24 24.02 -4.00
C ARG A 135 -17.15 24.11 -5.07
N ARG A 136 -15.87 24.21 -4.68
CA ARG A 136 -14.74 24.23 -5.63
C ARG A 136 -14.64 22.93 -6.42
N HIS A 137 -14.79 21.77 -5.77
CA HIS A 137 -14.82 20.47 -6.44
C HIS A 137 -16.05 20.28 -7.35
N ALA A 138 -17.21 20.86 -7.01
CA ALA A 138 -18.38 20.85 -7.88
C ALA A 138 -18.15 21.69 -9.15
N MET A 139 -17.47 22.84 -9.01
CA MET A 139 -17.14 23.74 -10.12
C MET A 139 -15.89 23.32 -10.92
N GLY A 140 -15.21 22.23 -10.54
CA GLY A 140 -13.96 21.76 -11.17
C GLY A 140 -12.76 22.69 -10.95
N MET A 141 -12.80 23.53 -9.91
CA MET A 141 -11.77 24.53 -9.62
C MET A 141 -10.77 24.04 -8.57
N PRO A 142 -9.53 24.57 -8.56
CA PRO A 142 -8.54 24.20 -7.55
C PRO A 142 -8.99 24.67 -6.16
N VAL A 143 -8.70 23.87 -5.13
CA VAL A 143 -9.24 24.05 -3.78
C VAL A 143 -8.32 24.86 -2.87
N ARG A 144 -7.00 24.70 -3.01
CA ARG A 144 -5.97 25.20 -2.07
C ARG A 144 -5.60 26.68 -2.30
N GLY A 145 -6.56 27.55 -2.61
CA GLY A 145 -6.31 29.00 -2.77
C GLY A 145 -5.50 29.39 -4.01
N GLN A 146 -5.41 28.51 -5.01
CA GLN A 146 -4.71 28.81 -6.28
C GLN A 146 -5.46 29.88 -7.09
N ASN A 147 -4.72 30.76 -7.75
CA ASN A 147 -5.29 31.86 -8.56
C ASN A 147 -6.07 31.32 -9.78
N THR A 148 -7.37 31.60 -9.83
CA THR A 148 -8.27 31.13 -10.90
C THR A 148 -8.63 32.17 -11.95
N ARG A 149 -8.16 33.42 -11.84
CA ARG A 149 -8.50 34.49 -12.79
C ARG A 149 -8.11 34.16 -14.23
N ASN A 150 -6.90 33.65 -14.45
CA ASN A 150 -6.39 33.33 -15.80
C ASN A 150 -6.44 31.81 -16.09
N ASN A 151 -6.27 30.97 -15.06
CA ASN A 151 -6.03 29.52 -15.23
C ASN A 151 -7.28 28.63 -15.00
N ALA A 152 -8.46 29.21 -14.80
CA ALA A 152 -9.68 28.44 -14.48
C ALA A 152 -10.07 27.41 -15.55
N GLN A 153 -9.93 27.74 -16.84
CA GLN A 153 -10.32 26.84 -17.93
C GLN A 153 -9.43 25.58 -17.97
N ASN A 154 -8.11 25.76 -17.88
CA ASN A 154 -7.16 24.66 -17.78
C ASN A 154 -7.41 23.82 -16.52
N ALA A 155 -7.66 24.47 -15.38
CA ALA A 155 -7.94 23.76 -14.15
C ALA A 155 -9.19 22.87 -14.25
N ARG A 156 -10.29 23.37 -14.84
CA ARG A 156 -11.51 22.60 -15.08
C ARG A 156 -11.27 21.38 -15.98
N LYS A 157 -10.41 21.52 -17.00
CA LYS A 157 -10.05 20.43 -17.91
C LYS A 157 -9.30 19.30 -17.18
N PHE A 158 -8.33 19.64 -16.32
CA PHE A 158 -7.44 18.68 -15.67
C PHE A 158 -7.92 18.18 -14.30
N ASN A 159 -8.84 18.89 -13.65
CA ASN A 159 -9.35 18.57 -12.33
C ASN A 159 -10.62 17.69 -12.41
N LYS A 160 -10.47 16.54 -13.06
CA LYS A 160 -11.48 15.48 -13.11
C LYS A 160 -11.16 14.42 -12.06
N ILE A 161 -12.19 13.84 -11.45
CA ILE A 161 -12.06 12.79 -10.43
C ILE A 161 -11.39 11.55 -11.04
N GLU A 162 -11.79 11.20 -12.26
CA GLU A 162 -11.21 10.14 -13.08
C GLU A 162 -10.05 10.72 -13.90
N ARG A 163 -8.90 11.01 -13.26
CA ARG A 163 -7.67 11.21 -14.03
C ARG A 163 -7.30 9.86 -14.63
N ARG A 164 -7.60 9.64 -15.91
CA ARG A 164 -7.05 8.50 -16.65
C ARG A 164 -5.52 8.53 -16.52
N GLY A 165 -4.98 7.49 -15.89
CA GLY A 165 -3.63 7.00 -16.14
C GLY A 165 -3.70 5.97 -17.25
#